data_AF-A0A8B3REW7-F1
#
_entry.id   AF-A0A8B3REW7-F1
#
_cell.length_a   1.000
_cell.length_b   1.000
_cell.length_c   1.000
_cell.angle_alpha   90.00
_cell.angle_beta   90.00
_cell.angle_gamma   90.00
#
_symmetry.space_group_name_H-M   'P 1'
#
loop_
_entity.id
_entity.type
_entity.pdbx_description
1 polymer ?
#
loop_
_entity_poly.entity_id
_entity_poly.type
_entity_poly.pdbx_seq_one_letter_code
_entity_poly.pdbx_strand_id
1 'polypeptide(L)'
;MESTIDYKSIDPVVLYDIFYETGTRLGGTYVALMRKARADGDLQQEHDWRDRHQQLNNERRAVNPEDTEDQIKHIHDWDALMNKLDPQLT
;
A
#
# COMPACT_ATOMS: atom_id res chain seq x y z
N MET A 1 -15.27 15.34 3.00
CA MET A 1 -14.23 16.35 3.29
C MET A 1 -12.95 15.57 3.49
N GLU A 2 -12.18 15.40 2.42
CA GLU A 2 -10.81 14.90 2.56
C GLU A 2 -10.02 16.05 3.18
N SER A 3 -9.60 15.87 4.43
CA SER A 3 -8.52 16.68 4.98
C SER A 3 -7.28 16.31 4.19
N THR A 4 -6.92 17.09 3.19
CA THR A 4 -5.65 16.97 2.50
C THR A 4 -4.56 17.23 3.52
N ILE A 5 -4.00 16.14 4.07
CA ILE A 5 -2.85 16.20 4.96
C ILE A 5 -1.74 16.90 4.17
N ASP A 6 -1.24 18.02 4.70
CA ASP A 6 -0.06 18.68 4.12
C ASP A 6 1.19 17.94 4.58
N TYR A 7 1.54 16.87 3.86
CA TYR A 7 2.69 16.02 4.17
C TYR A 7 4.02 16.79 4.17
N LYS A 8 4.11 17.94 3.49
CA LYS A 8 5.33 18.76 3.46
C LYS A 8 5.61 19.48 4.78
N SER A 9 4.59 19.61 5.63
CA SER A 9 4.70 20.23 6.96
C SER A 9 5.02 19.22 8.08
N ILE A 10 5.04 17.93 7.76
CA ILE A 10 5.27 16.85 8.73
C ILE A 10 6.76 16.63 8.94
N ASP A 11 7.13 16.28 10.17
CA ASP A 11 8.50 15.87 10.50
C ASP A 11 8.94 14.67 9.62
N PRO A 12 10.14 14.67 9.03
CA PRO A 12 10.58 13.61 8.12
C PRO A 12 10.53 12.19 8.72
N VAL A 13 10.77 12.03 10.04
CA VAL A 13 10.66 10.73 10.70
C VAL A 13 9.21 10.27 10.75
N VAL A 14 8.30 11.18 11.11
CA VAL A 14 6.86 10.90 11.12
C VAL A 14 6.34 10.63 9.71
N LEU A 15 6.85 11.34 8.70
CA LEU A 15 6.50 11.09 7.31
C LEU A 15 6.91 9.68 6.86
N TYR A 16 8.10 9.24 7.24
CA TYR A 16 8.57 7.89 6.95
C TYR A 16 7.70 6.82 7.63
N ASP A 17 7.30 7.04 8.89
CA ASP A 17 6.38 6.15 9.60
C ASP A 17 5.02 6.07 8.90
N ILE A 18 4.47 7.20 8.45
CA ILE A 18 3.22 7.24 7.68
C ILE A 18 3.39 6.45 6.37
N PHE A 19 4.46 6.70 5.62
CA PHE A 19 4.78 5.97 4.40
C PHE A 19 4.84 4.46 4.64
N TYR A 20 5.55 4.03 5.70
CA TYR A 20 5.72 2.63 6.02
C TYR A 20 4.39 1.97 6.43
N GLU A 21 3.57 2.67 7.22
CA GLU A 21 2.25 2.21 7.65
C GLU A 21 1.28 2.11 6.47
N THR A 22 1.28 3.10 5.56
CA THR A 22 0.46 3.04 4.34
C THR A 22 0.82 1.82 3.48
N GLY A 23 2.11 1.50 3.34
CA GLY A 23 2.55 0.27 2.69
C GLY A 23 2.11 -0.99 3.43
N THR A 24 2.16 -1.00 4.76
CA THR A 24 1.68 -2.13 5.58
C THR A 24 0.18 -2.38 5.38
N ARG A 25 -0.63 -1.31 5.32
CA ARG A 25 -2.07 -1.39 5.08
C ARG A 25 -2.39 -1.98 3.70
N LEU A 26 -1.73 -1.50 2.64
CA LEU A 26 -1.90 -2.05 1.30
C LEU A 26 -1.47 -3.53 1.24
N GLY A 27 -0.39 -3.90 1.96
CA GLY A 27 0.02 -5.29 2.11
C GLY A 27 -1.07 -6.16 2.75
N GLY A 28 -1.74 -5.65 3.79
CA GLY A 28 -2.90 -6.28 4.40
C GLY A 28 -4.06 -6.48 3.42
N THR A 29 -4.37 -5.47 2.59
CA THR A 29 -5.39 -5.56 1.53
C THR A 29 -5.06 -6.68 0.53
N TYR A 30 -3.81 -6.78 0.06
CA TYR A 30 -3.41 -7.89 -0.82
C TYR A 30 -3.54 -9.25 -0.14
N VAL A 31 -3.14 -9.38 1.12
CA VAL A 31 -3.29 -10.64 1.86
C VAL A 31 -4.77 -11.03 2.00
N ALA A 32 -5.66 -10.07 2.24
CA ALA A 32 -7.09 -10.33 2.30
C ALA A 32 -7.65 -10.79 0.95
N LEU A 33 -7.24 -10.15 -0.15
CA LEU A 33 -7.61 -10.56 -1.51
C LEU A 33 -7.07 -11.95 -1.89
N MET A 34 -5.84 -12.29 -1.49
CA MET A 34 -5.29 -13.65 -1.63
C MET A 34 -6.17 -14.68 -0.94
N ARG A 35 -6.60 -14.39 0.31
CA ARG A 35 -7.46 -15.30 1.08
C ARG A 35 -8.83 -15.48 0.43
N LYS A 36 -9.41 -14.39 -0.10
CA LYS A 36 -10.68 -14.43 -0.85
C LYS A 36 -10.55 -15.30 -2.11
N ALA A 37 -9.56 -15.01 -2.96
CA ALA A 37 -9.29 -15.79 -4.17
C ALA A 37 -9.09 -17.29 -3.87
N ARG A 38 -8.34 -17.61 -2.81
CA ARG A 38 -8.18 -19.00 -2.35
C ARG A 38 -9.51 -19.64 -1.94
N ALA A 39 -10.35 -18.92 -1.21
CA ALA A 39 -11.66 -19.42 -0.77
C ALA A 39 -12.59 -19.67 -1.97
N ASP A 40 -12.49 -18.86 -3.02
CA ASP A 40 -13.24 -18.99 -4.27
C ASP A 40 -12.64 -20.04 -5.22
N GLY A 41 -11.49 -20.63 -4.88
CA GLY A 41 -10.77 -21.60 -5.71
C GLY A 41 -10.00 -20.99 -6.88
N ASP A 42 -9.89 -19.66 -6.94
CA ASP A 42 -9.17 -18.94 -7.99
C ASP A 42 -7.67 -18.84 -7.66
N LEU A 43 -6.94 -19.90 -7.99
CA LEU A 43 -5.51 -20.00 -7.74
C LEU A 43 -4.68 -19.00 -8.56
N GLN A 44 -5.14 -18.62 -9.76
CA GLN A 44 -4.44 -17.63 -10.58
C GLN A 44 -4.52 -16.27 -9.89
N GLN A 45 -5.72 -15.89 -9.44
CA GLN A 45 -5.90 -14.62 -8.78
C GLN A 45 -5.17 -14.56 -7.42
N GLU A 46 -5.10 -15.68 -6.67
CA GLU A 46 -4.24 -15.78 -5.48
C GLU A 46 -2.77 -15.50 -5.82
N HIS A 47 -2.26 -16.06 -6.91
CA HIS A 47 -0.88 -15.88 -7.34
C HIS A 47 -0.59 -14.43 -7.73
N ASP A 48 -1.50 -13.81 -8.49
CA ASP A 48 -1.37 -12.41 -8.89
C ASP A 48 -1.31 -11.47 -7.67
N TRP A 49 -2.13 -11.71 -6.64
CA TRP A 49 -2.09 -10.91 -5.42
C TRP A 49 -0.81 -11.14 -4.61
N ARG A 50 -0.29 -12.37 -4.61
CA ARG A 50 1.01 -12.68 -3.98
C ARG A 50 2.14 -11.92 -4.65
N ASP A 51 2.16 -11.89 -5.99
CA ASP A 51 3.18 -11.21 -6.77
C ASP A 51 3.14 -9.70 -6.53
N ARG A 52 1.93 -9.11 -6.45
CA ARG A 52 1.76 -7.70 -6.06
C ARG A 52 2.22 -7.40 -4.64
N HIS A 53 1.96 -8.28 -3.68
CA HIS A 53 2.45 -8.14 -2.31
C HIS A 53 3.99 -8.21 -2.25
N GLN A 54 4.61 -9.09 -3.04
CA GLN A 54 6.07 -9.15 -3.13
C GLN A 54 6.65 -7.88 -3.77
N GLN A 55 6.02 -7.39 -4.84
CA GLN A 55 6.42 -6.17 -5.53
C GLN A 55 6.34 -4.94 -4.60
N LEU A 56 5.25 -4.79 -3.84
CA LEU A 56 5.11 -3.74 -2.83
C LEU A 56 6.25 -3.75 -1.80
N ASN A 57 6.64 -4.93 -1.32
CA ASN A 57 7.75 -5.05 -0.39
C ASN A 57 9.09 -4.64 -1.01
N ASN A 58 9.29 -4.90 -2.30
CA ASN A 58 10.48 -4.47 -3.02
C ASN A 58 10.47 -2.95 -3.21
N GLU A 59 9.35 -2.36 -3.63
CA GLU A 59 9.17 -0.91 -3.75
C GLU A 59 9.46 -0.21 -2.44
N ARG A 60 8.82 -0.64 -1.35
CA ARG A 60 9.01 -0.05 -0.01
C ARG A 60 10.46 -0.08 0.46
N ARG A 61 11.21 -1.14 0.13
CA ARG A 61 12.64 -1.26 0.48
C ARG A 61 13.56 -0.38 -0.37
N ALA A 62 13.10 0.01 -1.56
CA ALA A 62 13.88 0.84 -2.49
C ALA A 62 13.77 2.33 -2.17
N VAL A 63 12.71 2.77 -1.49
CA VAL A 63 12.51 4.17 -1.11
C VAL A 63 13.57 4.61 -0.10
N ASN A 64 14.24 5.72 -0.40
CA ASN A 64 15.19 6.35 0.50
C ASN A 64 14.43 7.05 1.67
N PRO A 65 14.76 6.76 2.94
CA PRO A 65 14.14 7.43 4.09
C PRO A 65 14.30 8.95 4.13
N GLU A 66 15.28 9.50 3.40
CA GLU A 66 15.50 10.95 3.29
C GLU A 66 14.78 11.58 2.10
N ASP A 67 14.25 10.77 1.17
CA ASP A 67 13.50 11.26 0.01
C ASP A 67 12.02 11.44 0.35
N THR A 68 11.70 12.60 0.92
CA THR A 68 10.34 12.94 1.34
C THR A 68 9.38 13.06 0.16
N GLU A 69 9.85 13.42 -1.04
CA GLU A 69 8.99 13.54 -2.22
C GLU A 69 8.54 12.17 -2.71
N ASP A 70 9.45 11.20 -2.76
CA ASP A 70 9.14 9.82 -3.14
C ASP A 70 8.22 9.13 -2.12
N GLN A 71 8.44 9.38 -0.83
CA GLN A 71 7.55 8.90 0.24
C GLN A 71 6.12 9.41 0.07
N ILE A 72 5.94 10.72 -0.17
CA ILE A 72 4.63 11.35 -0.38
C ILE A 72 3.94 10.77 -1.61
N LYS A 73 4.69 10.60 -2.71
CA LYS A 73 4.16 9.99 -3.93
C LYS A 73 3.63 8.58 -3.65
N HIS A 74 4.41 7.76 -2.95
CA HIS A 74 3.99 6.41 -2.60
C HIS A 74 2.79 6.36 -1.66
N ILE A 75 2.73 7.25 -0.66
CA ILE A 75 1.55 7.36 0.22
C ILE A 75 0.29 7.58 -0.63
N HIS A 76 0.32 8.57 -1.55
CA HIS A 76 -0.82 8.87 -2.41
C HIS A 76 -1.18 7.72 -3.36
N ASP A 77 -0.20 7.13 -4.03
CA ASP A 77 -0.43 6.06 -4.99
C ASP A 77 -1.00 4.81 -4.31
N TRP A 78 -0.47 4.44 -3.14
CA TRP A 78 -0.92 3.27 -2.39
C TRP A 78 -2.28 3.48 -1.72
N ASP A 79 -2.57 4.67 -1.18
CA ASP A 79 -3.92 5.00 -0.69
C ASP A 79 -4.95 4.96 -1.82
N ALA A 80 -4.64 5.55 -2.97
CA ALA A 80 -5.50 5.51 -4.14
C ALA A 80 -5.73 4.09 -4.64
N LEU A 81 -4.71 3.21 -4.52
CA LEU A 81 -4.84 1.81 -4.88
C LEU A 81 -5.70 1.05 -3.88
N MET A 82 -5.52 1.23 -2.57
CA MET A 82 -6.39 0.64 -1.55
C MET A 82 -7.86 1.03 -1.78
N ASN A 83 -8.15 2.30 -2.02
CA ASN A 83 -9.51 2.77 -2.31
C ASN A 83 -10.16 2.07 -3.53
N LYS A 84 -9.36 1.62 -4.50
CA LYS A 84 -9.85 0.85 -5.66
C LYS A 84 -10.03 -0.64 -5.36
N LEU A 85 -9.28 -1.17 -4.39
CA LEU A 85 -9.27 -2.59 -4.04
C LEU A 85 -10.26 -2.92 -2.92
N ASP A 86 -10.51 -2.00 -1.99
CA ASP A 86 -11.40 -2.20 -0.85
C ASP A 86 -12.81 -2.70 -1.25
N PRO A 87 -13.45 -2.23 -2.34
CA PRO A 87 -14.74 -2.78 -2.78
C PRO A 87 -14.71 -4.26 -3.18
N GLN A 88 -13.53 -4.82 -3.46
CA GLN A 88 -13.35 -6.23 -3.82
C GLN A 88 -13.24 -7.13 -2.57
N LEU A 89 -13.10 -6.55 -1.37
CA LEU A 89 -13.03 -7.27 -0.11
C LEU A 89 -14.40 -7.63 0.46
N THR A 90 -15.45 -6.93 0.04
CA THR A 90 -16.87 -7.27 0.32
C THR A 90 -17.34 -8.50 -0.43
#